data_AF-A0AA39JLY9-F1
#
_entry.id   AF-A0AA39JLY9-F1
#
_cell.length_a   1.000
_cell.length_b   1.000
_cell.length_c   1.000
_cell.angle_alpha   90.00
_cell.angle_beta   90.00
_cell.angle_gamma   90.00
#
_symmetry.space_group_name_H-M   'P 1'
#
loop_
_entity.id
_entity.type
_entity.pdbx_description
1 polymer ?
#
loop_
_entity_poly.entity_id
_entity_poly.type
_entity_poly.pdbx_seq_one_letter_code
_entity_poly.pdbx_strand_id
1 'polypeptide(L)'
;MPDVSLQNLKLHPELLLHKRNPDAKVSAFDGALGSLYDKFIVTTPNASALCAPPLGSNRPQPYVSQYCHFPIIRSALLNPSDSHPDALLYWLPSKTDFYKADSAGECRGPGFLLHHKFVWFQKWVDKTVERGKGATFSEGAEDLKHGYMVLLHDLLECLQHLPMSLEKVQLSVWETQHVVLYLQVLIDYMLIYKPCMDTAADSSVPRKADPELMGAFTNDAQIAQSFFHAGIPVWIIWHVDQLPNICIDKTDHFREPHFFMPLDQHRAKFCPIFKGHGLTAKKYYAFDRFTCSHVRFLNVFTWTQSTGSLPLINPPIPASTLSPISSRKGRKMSPYSRQSLNNNSSSSSKCFVDRMPAHSFLPPVVAVWGHGLSTLVFDKSRCIGSVGAKPRGYALPPPSCLTTAKNPHKIQMMFKFWLRICVPMIARLSSTFYTPALMDQNSWKTLVSLNYLGMASQQESSDTKAAKRQDKMREFLKGCCDKIEMDLGTAEKESVFWRGKPFAELTAADHQLYGRFQSWNSIWSLQSWTI
;
A
#
# COMPACT_ATOMS: atom_id res chain seq x y z
N MET A 1 -6.47 36.83 43.98
CA MET A 1 -6.39 35.60 43.17
C MET A 1 -5.13 34.86 43.63
N PRO A 2 -5.19 33.54 43.86
CA PRO A 2 -3.99 32.75 44.15
C PRO A 2 -2.97 32.90 43.01
N ASP A 3 -1.68 32.76 43.28
CA ASP A 3 -0.64 32.80 42.25
C ASP A 3 -0.70 31.52 41.39
N VAL A 4 -1.21 31.68 40.17
CA VAL A 4 -1.48 30.59 39.20
C VAL A 4 -0.28 30.35 38.27
N SER A 5 0.94 30.68 38.70
CA SER A 5 2.13 30.39 37.90
C SER A 5 2.26 28.89 37.59
N LEU A 6 2.86 28.56 36.44
CA LEU A 6 3.06 27.17 36.01
C LEU A 6 3.83 26.34 37.07
N GLN A 7 4.78 26.96 37.77
CA GLN A 7 5.54 26.30 38.83
C GLN A 7 4.65 25.99 40.02
N ASN A 8 3.79 26.93 40.43
CA ASN A 8 2.84 26.70 41.52
C ASN A 8 1.81 25.63 41.16
N LEU A 9 1.27 25.61 39.94
CA LEU A 9 0.34 24.57 39.51
C LEU A 9 0.96 23.16 39.53
N LYS A 10 2.26 23.04 39.28
CA LYS A 10 2.98 21.75 39.37
C LYS A 10 3.14 21.28 40.81
N LEU A 11 3.33 22.21 41.76
CA LEU A 11 3.47 21.91 43.19
C LEU A 11 2.11 21.74 43.89
N HIS A 12 1.09 22.45 43.41
CA HIS A 12 -0.24 22.59 43.99
C HIS A 12 -1.34 22.39 42.94
N PRO A 13 -1.57 21.15 42.47
CA PRO A 13 -2.60 20.86 41.46
C PRO A 13 -4.03 21.23 41.90
N GLU A 14 -4.29 21.31 43.20
CA GLU A 14 -5.56 21.75 43.79
C GLU A 14 -5.96 23.18 43.38
N LEU A 15 -5.00 24.01 42.99
CA LEU A 15 -5.26 25.36 42.48
C LEU A 15 -6.07 25.35 41.18
N LEU A 16 -6.09 24.23 40.44
CA LEU A 16 -6.98 24.07 39.29
C LEU A 16 -8.46 24.19 39.69
N LEU A 17 -8.81 23.82 40.92
CA LEU A 17 -10.18 23.79 41.44
C LEU A 17 -10.66 25.14 42.01
N HIS A 18 -9.93 26.24 41.79
CA HIS A 18 -10.24 27.55 42.36
C HIS A 18 -11.65 28.10 42.06
N LYS A 19 -12.28 27.62 40.97
CA LYS A 19 -13.62 27.99 40.51
C LYS A 19 -14.65 26.85 40.60
N ARG A 20 -14.28 25.71 41.22
CA ARG A 20 -15.12 24.51 41.33
C ARG A 20 -16.54 24.84 41.81
N ASN A 21 -17.54 24.32 41.11
CA ASN A 21 -18.94 24.47 41.49
C ASN A 21 -19.72 23.19 41.15
N PRO A 22 -19.69 22.17 42.03
CA PRO A 22 -20.22 20.84 41.73
C PRO A 22 -21.76 20.81 41.59
N ASP A 23 -22.45 21.83 42.11
CA ASP A 23 -23.91 21.94 42.06
C ASP A 23 -24.39 22.62 40.76
N ALA A 24 -23.49 23.31 40.05
CA ALA A 24 -23.82 23.92 38.76
C ALA A 24 -23.83 22.87 37.64
N LYS A 25 -24.71 23.08 36.67
CA LYS A 25 -24.72 22.27 35.46
C LYS A 25 -23.48 22.61 34.61
N VAL A 26 -22.63 21.61 34.39
CA VAL A 26 -21.43 21.70 33.53
C VAL A 26 -21.83 22.15 32.13
N SER A 27 -21.26 23.26 31.66
CA SER A 27 -21.38 23.75 30.29
C SER A 27 -20.28 23.17 29.39
N ALA A 28 -20.36 23.43 28.08
CA ALA A 28 -19.35 22.98 27.12
C ALA A 28 -17.94 23.51 27.39
N PHE A 29 -17.80 24.60 28.16
CA PHE A 29 -16.52 25.26 28.44
C PHE A 29 -15.98 24.96 29.84
N ASP A 30 -16.79 24.31 30.67
CA ASP A 30 -16.38 23.88 32.00
C ASP A 30 -15.61 22.54 31.93
N GLY A 31 -14.76 22.30 32.90
CA GLY A 31 -14.06 21.04 33.08
C GLY A 31 -14.73 20.20 34.15
N ALA A 32 -15.61 19.26 33.77
CA ALA A 32 -16.02 18.21 34.70
C ALA A 32 -14.80 17.46 35.24
N LEU A 33 -13.80 17.25 34.38
CA LEU A 33 -12.46 16.83 34.73
C LEU A 33 -11.43 17.80 34.13
N GLY A 34 -10.33 18.04 34.84
CA GLY A 34 -9.22 18.84 34.33
C GLY A 34 -7.87 18.51 34.98
N SER A 35 -6.78 18.69 34.24
CA SER A 35 -5.43 18.47 34.77
C SER A 35 -4.38 19.25 33.98
N LEU A 36 -3.24 19.50 34.62
CA LEU A 36 -2.10 20.15 34.01
C LEU A 36 -1.27 19.14 33.20
N TYR A 37 -1.10 19.39 31.91
CA TYR A 37 -0.23 18.64 31.02
C TYR A 37 0.91 19.51 30.50
N ASP A 38 2.12 19.31 31.04
CA ASP A 38 3.30 20.13 30.76
C ASP A 38 3.07 21.62 31.03
N LYS A 39 2.75 22.41 29.99
CA LYS A 39 2.46 23.86 30.04
C LYS A 39 1.02 24.21 29.63
N PHE A 40 0.19 23.19 29.47
CA PHE A 40 -1.20 23.34 29.04
C PHE A 40 -2.12 22.76 30.11
N ILE A 41 -3.34 23.28 30.17
CA ILE A 41 -4.41 22.70 30.98
C ILE A 41 -5.33 21.96 30.01
N VAL A 42 -5.61 20.70 30.30
CA VAL A 42 -6.54 19.90 29.51
C VAL A 42 -7.78 19.70 30.35
N THR A 43 -8.93 20.10 29.82
CA THR A 43 -10.23 19.87 30.47
C THR A 43 -11.14 19.06 29.57
N THR A 44 -12.15 18.43 30.16
CA THR A 44 -13.26 17.84 29.42
C THR A 44 -14.58 18.12 30.14
N PRO A 45 -15.62 18.59 29.42
CA PRO A 45 -16.94 18.81 30.00
C PRO A 45 -17.77 17.52 30.08
N ASN A 46 -17.47 16.50 29.28
CA ASN A 46 -18.38 15.37 29.07
C ASN A 46 -17.73 13.99 29.01
N ALA A 47 -16.40 13.88 28.90
CA ALA A 47 -15.72 12.58 28.91
C ALA A 47 -15.53 12.05 30.34
N SER A 48 -15.53 10.73 30.49
CA SER A 48 -15.37 10.06 31.79
C SER A 48 -13.93 9.97 32.29
N ALA A 49 -12.96 10.38 31.47
CA ALA A 49 -11.55 10.35 31.80
C ALA A 49 -10.75 11.40 31.02
N LEU A 50 -9.59 11.78 31.57
CA LEU A 50 -8.62 12.61 30.88
C LEU A 50 -7.69 11.75 30.02
N CYS A 51 -7.54 12.15 28.76
CA CYS A 51 -6.58 11.56 27.84
C CYS A 51 -5.39 12.49 27.65
N ALA A 52 -4.18 11.93 27.53
CA ALA A 52 -3.00 12.75 27.25
C ALA A 52 -3.09 13.38 25.85
N PRO A 53 -2.90 14.71 25.70
CA PRO A 53 -3.05 15.40 24.42
C PRO A 53 -1.97 14.97 23.42
N PRO A 54 -2.24 15.02 22.09
CA PRO A 54 -1.35 14.64 21.00
C PRO A 54 -0.18 15.60 20.78
N LEU A 55 0.59 15.89 21.82
CA LEU A 55 1.83 16.66 21.77
C LEU A 55 3.04 15.80 21.29
N GLY A 56 2.79 14.65 20.67
CA GLY A 56 3.80 13.67 20.25
C GLY A 56 3.21 12.58 19.33
N SER A 57 3.92 11.45 19.19
CA SER A 57 3.80 10.55 18.03
C SER A 57 2.50 9.74 17.88
N ASN A 58 1.73 9.41 18.93
CA ASN A 58 0.55 8.52 18.82
C ASN A 58 -0.45 8.78 19.95
N ARG A 59 -1.51 9.57 19.73
CA ARG A 59 -2.42 10.04 20.79
C ARG A 59 -3.80 10.40 20.22
N PRO A 60 -4.87 10.55 21.04
CA PRO A 60 -6.22 10.76 20.54
C PRO A 60 -6.30 11.98 19.62
N GLN A 61 -7.27 11.95 18.70
CA GLN A 61 -7.16 12.73 17.49
C GLN A 61 -7.40 14.22 17.76
N PRO A 62 -6.49 15.12 17.33
CA PRO A 62 -6.83 16.52 17.25
C PRO A 62 -7.93 16.70 16.20
N TYR A 63 -8.86 17.62 16.48
CA TYR A 63 -9.87 17.99 15.51
C TYR A 63 -9.21 18.58 14.26
N VAL A 64 -9.61 18.06 13.10
CA VAL A 64 -9.17 18.56 11.79
C VAL A 64 -10.41 18.72 10.93
N SER A 65 -10.66 19.93 10.44
CA SER A 65 -11.91 20.26 9.74
C SER A 65 -12.15 19.40 8.49
N GLN A 66 -11.09 19.04 7.75
CA GLN A 66 -11.21 18.16 6.57
C GLN A 66 -11.63 16.73 6.93
N TYR A 67 -11.42 16.31 8.19
CA TYR A 67 -11.71 14.97 8.70
C TYR A 67 -12.58 15.07 9.96
N CYS A 68 -13.56 15.97 9.94
CA CYS A 68 -14.42 16.31 11.09
C CYS A 68 -15.23 15.13 11.64
N HIS A 69 -15.38 14.05 10.87
CA HIS A 69 -16.08 12.82 11.23
C HIS A 69 -15.18 11.79 11.96
N PHE A 70 -13.86 11.94 11.98
CA PHE A 70 -12.98 11.00 12.67
C PHE A 70 -13.13 10.93 14.20
N PRO A 71 -13.54 11.99 14.91
CA PRO A 71 -13.78 11.93 16.36
C PRO A 71 -14.85 10.92 16.78
N ILE A 72 -15.72 10.49 15.86
CA ILE A 72 -16.74 9.48 16.14
C ILE A 72 -16.30 8.06 15.74
N ILE A 73 -15.04 7.86 15.36
CA ILE A 73 -14.46 6.52 15.26
C ILE A 73 -14.59 5.86 16.63
N ARG A 74 -15.19 4.67 16.66
CA ARG A 74 -15.31 3.91 17.89
C ARG A 74 -13.93 3.47 18.34
N SER A 75 -13.59 3.77 19.59
CA SER A 75 -12.41 3.23 20.24
C SER A 75 -12.56 1.71 20.27
N ALA A 76 -11.59 1.01 19.68
CA ALA A 76 -11.62 -0.44 19.58
C ALA A 76 -11.86 -1.04 20.97
N LEU A 77 -12.89 -1.88 21.10
CA LEU A 77 -12.91 -2.87 22.17
C LEU A 77 -11.64 -3.69 21.97
N LEU A 78 -10.69 -3.64 22.92
CA LEU A 78 -9.52 -4.51 22.89
C LEU A 78 -10.04 -5.96 22.92
N ASN A 79 -9.96 -6.65 21.78
CA ASN A 79 -10.48 -8.01 21.58
C ASN A 79 -12.01 -8.11 21.76
N PRO A 80 -12.80 -7.61 20.80
CA PRO A 80 -14.23 -7.86 20.84
C PRO A 80 -14.47 -9.38 20.76
N SER A 81 -15.44 -9.88 21.53
CA SER A 81 -15.92 -11.26 21.37
C SER A 81 -16.28 -11.52 19.90
N ASP A 82 -16.06 -12.74 19.39
CA ASP A 82 -16.45 -13.14 18.03
C ASP A 82 -17.95 -12.90 17.73
N SER A 83 -18.77 -12.80 18.78
CA SER A 83 -20.19 -12.48 18.71
C SER A 83 -20.51 -10.98 18.54
N HIS A 84 -19.52 -10.10 18.65
CA HIS A 84 -19.71 -8.65 18.54
C HIS A 84 -19.97 -8.28 17.07
N PRO A 85 -20.95 -7.41 16.76
CA PRO A 85 -21.26 -7.01 15.38
C PRO A 85 -20.06 -6.39 14.64
N ASP A 86 -19.15 -5.77 15.40
CA ASP A 86 -17.93 -5.14 14.90
C ASP A 86 -16.67 -6.01 15.07
N ALA A 87 -16.77 -7.28 15.47
CA ALA A 87 -15.58 -8.14 15.63
C ALA A 87 -14.72 -8.21 14.35
N LEU A 88 -15.40 -8.18 13.20
CA LEU A 88 -14.81 -8.15 11.87
C LEU A 88 -13.93 -6.93 11.58
N LEU A 89 -14.15 -5.80 12.27
CA LEU A 89 -13.32 -4.61 12.15
C LEU A 89 -11.91 -4.80 12.72
N TYR A 90 -11.74 -5.83 13.56
CA TYR A 90 -10.53 -6.09 14.31
C TYR A 90 -9.97 -7.48 14.02
N TRP A 91 -10.57 -8.22 13.08
CA TRP A 91 -10.08 -9.53 12.65
C TRP A 91 -8.81 -9.38 11.82
N LEU A 92 -7.74 -10.10 12.19
CA LEU A 92 -6.52 -10.17 11.40
C LEU A 92 -6.35 -11.59 10.83
N PRO A 93 -6.17 -11.75 9.50
CA PRO A 93 -5.95 -13.05 8.90
C PRO A 93 -4.71 -13.74 9.49
N SER A 94 -4.86 -15.02 9.83
CA SER A 94 -3.78 -15.85 10.32
C SER A 94 -3.26 -16.79 9.22
N LYS A 95 -2.28 -17.63 9.54
CA LYS A 95 -1.78 -18.66 8.62
C LYS A 95 -2.86 -19.65 8.19
N THR A 96 -3.89 -19.89 9.02
CA THR A 96 -4.98 -20.82 8.69
C THR A 96 -6.01 -20.20 7.76
N ASP A 97 -6.05 -18.87 7.64
CA ASP A 97 -6.95 -18.14 6.75
C ASP A 97 -6.35 -17.92 5.35
N PHE A 98 -5.11 -18.37 5.14
CA PHE A 98 -4.30 -18.09 3.96
C PHE A 98 -3.83 -19.39 3.30
N TYR A 99 -3.96 -19.48 1.98
CA TYR A 99 -3.39 -20.59 1.22
C TYR A 99 -2.33 -20.07 0.25
N LYS A 100 -1.20 -20.78 0.20
CA LYS A 100 -0.10 -20.46 -0.72
C LYS A 100 -0.54 -20.81 -2.15
N ALA A 101 -0.30 -19.89 -3.06
CA ALA A 101 -0.59 -20.08 -4.47
C ALA A 101 0.44 -21.07 -5.04
N ASP A 102 -0.04 -22.25 -5.40
CA ASP A 102 0.68 -23.33 -6.07
C ASP A 102 1.79 -24.01 -5.24
N SER A 103 1.50 -25.18 -4.67
CA SER A 103 2.49 -26.03 -4.00
C SER A 103 3.50 -26.67 -4.97
N ALA A 104 3.22 -26.66 -6.28
CA ALA A 104 4.12 -27.19 -7.31
C ALA A 104 5.06 -26.11 -7.90
N GLY A 105 4.89 -24.84 -7.54
CA GLY A 105 5.79 -23.76 -7.96
C GLY A 105 7.22 -23.90 -7.41
N GLU A 106 8.18 -23.28 -8.10
CA GLU A 106 9.57 -23.11 -7.63
C GLU A 106 9.65 -22.10 -6.48
N CYS A 107 8.56 -21.41 -6.17
CA CYS A 107 8.51 -20.33 -5.20
C CYS A 107 7.40 -20.57 -4.18
N ARG A 108 7.74 -20.51 -2.89
CA ARG A 108 6.81 -20.54 -1.77
C ARG A 108 6.63 -19.12 -1.20
N GLY A 109 5.45 -18.82 -0.66
CA GLY A 109 5.23 -17.58 0.10
C GLY A 109 3.96 -16.86 -0.32
N PRO A 110 3.88 -16.33 -1.55
CA PRO A 110 2.69 -15.67 -2.05
C PRO A 110 1.49 -16.60 -2.14
N GLY A 111 0.32 -16.04 -1.98
CA GLY A 111 -0.92 -16.78 -1.90
C GLY A 111 -2.12 -15.85 -1.81
N PHE A 112 -3.24 -16.43 -1.41
CA PHE A 112 -4.51 -15.72 -1.33
C PHE A 112 -5.17 -15.98 0.00
N LEU A 113 -6.07 -15.06 0.36
CA LEU A 113 -7.02 -15.31 1.42
C LEU A 113 -7.94 -16.47 1.01
N LEU A 114 -8.25 -17.38 1.93
CA LEU A 114 -9.19 -18.46 1.67
C LEU A 114 -10.54 -17.90 1.19
N HIS A 115 -11.10 -18.50 0.15
CA HIS A 115 -12.28 -17.95 -0.52
C HIS A 115 -13.46 -17.74 0.44
N HIS A 116 -13.73 -18.68 1.35
CA HIS A 116 -14.81 -18.53 2.32
C HIS A 116 -14.57 -17.37 3.30
N LYS A 117 -13.31 -17.09 3.66
CA LYS A 117 -12.94 -15.93 4.49
C LYS A 117 -13.06 -14.63 3.72
N PHE A 118 -12.65 -14.62 2.46
CA PHE A 118 -12.84 -13.48 1.56
C PHE A 118 -14.32 -13.13 1.41
N VAL A 119 -15.18 -14.10 1.06
CA VAL A 119 -16.64 -13.87 0.89
C VAL A 119 -17.27 -13.40 2.20
N TRP A 120 -16.85 -13.94 3.34
CA TRP A 120 -17.31 -13.50 4.65
C TRP A 120 -16.93 -12.03 4.92
N PHE A 121 -15.70 -11.65 4.64
CA PHE A 121 -15.21 -10.28 4.79
C PHE A 121 -15.90 -9.31 3.81
N GLN A 122 -16.03 -9.70 2.53
CA GLN A 122 -16.69 -8.92 1.48
C GLN A 122 -18.14 -8.59 1.82
N LYS A 123 -18.93 -9.58 2.30
CA LYS A 123 -20.33 -9.34 2.71
C LYS A 123 -20.48 -8.21 3.72
N TRP A 124 -19.50 -8.07 4.61
CA TRP A 124 -19.52 -7.01 5.62
C TRP A 124 -19.17 -5.65 5.02
N VAL A 125 -18.15 -5.60 4.14
CA VAL A 125 -17.84 -4.38 3.37
C VAL A 125 -19.06 -3.93 2.56
N ASP A 126 -19.71 -4.86 1.85
CA ASP A 126 -20.90 -4.59 1.04
C ASP A 126 -22.03 -4.01 1.87
N LYS A 127 -22.27 -4.52 3.09
CA LYS A 127 -23.29 -3.98 4.00
C LYS A 127 -23.07 -2.48 4.29
N THR A 128 -21.82 -2.07 4.54
CA THR A 128 -21.49 -0.66 4.80
C THR A 128 -21.59 0.17 3.53
N VAL A 129 -21.15 -0.36 2.39
CA VAL A 129 -21.26 0.28 1.07
C VAL A 129 -22.73 0.52 0.70
N GLU A 130 -23.61 -0.46 0.88
CA GLU A 130 -25.05 -0.31 0.62
C GLU A 130 -25.71 0.74 1.51
N ARG A 131 -25.31 0.81 2.79
CA ARG A 131 -25.75 1.89 3.68
C ARG A 131 -25.32 3.28 3.16
N GLY A 132 -24.11 3.38 2.61
CA GLY A 132 -23.60 4.61 2.00
C GLY A 132 -24.36 5.00 0.73
N LYS A 133 -24.72 4.04 -0.12
CA LYS A 133 -25.52 4.28 -1.34
C LYS A 133 -26.91 4.83 -1.04
N GLY A 134 -27.54 4.38 0.06
CA GLY A 134 -28.88 4.81 0.46
C GLY A 134 -28.96 6.23 1.01
N ALA A 135 -27.82 6.87 1.31
CA ALA A 135 -27.76 8.21 1.89
C ALA A 135 -27.22 9.23 0.89
N THR A 136 -27.76 10.45 0.89
CA THR A 136 -27.28 11.58 0.07
C THR A 136 -26.73 12.67 0.97
N PHE A 137 -25.51 13.14 0.71
CA PHE A 137 -24.85 14.16 1.52
C PHE A 137 -24.60 15.47 0.75
N SER A 138 -24.05 16.46 1.44
CA SER A 138 -23.53 17.67 0.80
C SER A 138 -22.35 17.35 -0.11
N GLU A 139 -22.10 18.19 -1.13
CA GLU A 139 -21.12 17.97 -2.20
C GLU A 139 -19.77 17.40 -1.69
N GLY A 140 -19.12 18.07 -0.75
CA GLY A 140 -17.82 17.61 -0.24
C GLY A 140 -17.87 16.30 0.56
N ALA A 141 -18.97 16.01 1.26
CA ALA A 141 -19.15 14.74 1.97
C ALA A 141 -19.51 13.59 1.01
N GLU A 142 -20.21 13.91 -0.07
CA GLU A 142 -20.56 12.96 -1.12
C GLU A 142 -19.32 12.52 -1.91
N ASP A 143 -18.41 13.45 -2.20
CA ASP A 143 -17.11 13.16 -2.84
C ASP A 143 -16.25 12.21 -1.97
N LEU A 144 -16.17 12.47 -0.66
CA LEU A 144 -15.47 11.59 0.28
C LEU A 144 -16.10 10.20 0.33
N LYS A 145 -17.42 10.14 0.41
CA LYS A 145 -18.17 8.88 0.40
C LYS A 145 -17.87 8.06 -0.86
N HIS A 146 -17.94 8.71 -2.03
CA HIS A 146 -17.61 8.08 -3.30
C HIS A 146 -16.16 7.59 -3.34
N GLY A 147 -15.22 8.42 -2.90
CA GLY A 147 -13.80 8.08 -2.81
C GLY A 147 -13.55 6.83 -1.95
N TYR A 148 -14.17 6.73 -0.78
CA TYR A 148 -14.06 5.54 0.07
C TYR A 148 -14.67 4.30 -0.58
N MET A 149 -15.84 4.42 -1.22
CA MET A 149 -16.47 3.28 -1.91
C MET A 149 -15.62 2.74 -3.07
N VAL A 150 -15.03 3.61 -3.88
CA VAL A 150 -14.11 3.21 -4.97
C VAL A 150 -12.88 2.52 -4.39
N LEU A 151 -12.29 3.07 -3.34
CA LEU A 151 -11.11 2.49 -2.69
C LEU A 151 -11.41 1.11 -2.07
N LEU A 152 -12.59 0.92 -1.48
CA LEU A 152 -13.02 -0.38 -0.95
C LEU A 152 -13.15 -1.43 -2.05
N HIS A 153 -13.76 -1.05 -3.18
CA HIS A 153 -13.85 -1.92 -4.34
C HIS A 153 -12.45 -2.35 -4.81
N ASP A 154 -11.53 -1.41 -5.00
CA ASP A 154 -10.18 -1.70 -5.47
C ASP A 154 -9.38 -2.58 -4.48
N LEU A 155 -9.55 -2.36 -3.17
CA LEU A 155 -8.92 -3.19 -2.14
C LEU A 155 -9.47 -4.63 -2.14
N LEU A 156 -10.78 -4.80 -2.31
CA LEU A 156 -11.41 -6.12 -2.42
C LEU A 156 -10.96 -6.86 -3.68
N GLU A 157 -10.91 -6.19 -4.82
CA GLU A 157 -10.36 -6.74 -6.08
C GLU A 157 -8.92 -7.22 -5.88
N CYS A 158 -8.08 -6.42 -5.20
CA CYS A 158 -6.72 -6.81 -4.87
C CYS A 158 -6.67 -8.07 -3.98
N LEU A 159 -7.47 -8.12 -2.92
CA LEU A 159 -7.53 -9.27 -2.00
C LEU A 159 -8.03 -10.55 -2.68
N GLN A 160 -8.95 -10.42 -3.64
CA GLN A 160 -9.54 -11.57 -4.34
C GLN A 160 -8.61 -12.14 -5.41
N HIS A 161 -7.94 -11.26 -6.16
CA HIS A 161 -7.32 -11.64 -7.43
C HIS A 161 -5.80 -11.56 -7.47
N LEU A 162 -5.16 -10.84 -6.52
CA LEU A 162 -3.71 -10.67 -6.53
C LEU A 162 -3.02 -11.60 -5.52
N PRO A 163 -2.05 -12.42 -5.96
CA PRO A 163 -1.26 -13.20 -5.03
C PRO A 163 -0.35 -12.28 -4.21
N MET A 164 -0.37 -12.43 -2.90
CA MET A 164 0.38 -11.59 -1.96
C MET A 164 1.02 -12.43 -0.86
N SER A 165 2.09 -11.94 -0.24
CA SER A 165 2.60 -12.52 1.02
C SER A 165 1.56 -12.41 2.13
N LEU A 166 1.62 -13.29 3.14
CA LEU A 166 0.69 -13.25 4.28
C LEU A 166 0.67 -11.88 4.96
N GLU A 167 1.82 -11.27 5.19
CA GLU A 167 1.89 -9.94 5.84
C GLU A 167 1.25 -8.86 4.97
N LYS A 168 1.31 -9.01 3.64
CA LYS A 168 0.68 -8.08 2.71
C LYS A 168 -0.85 -8.31 2.64
N VAL A 169 -1.32 -9.56 2.73
CA VAL A 169 -2.75 -9.86 2.90
C VAL A 169 -3.27 -9.26 4.19
N GLN A 170 -2.56 -9.47 5.31
CA GLN A 170 -2.89 -8.87 6.60
C GLN A 170 -2.99 -7.35 6.53
N LEU A 171 -1.99 -6.70 5.92
CA LEU A 171 -2.01 -5.26 5.71
C LEU A 171 -3.18 -4.82 4.83
N SER A 172 -3.42 -5.49 3.70
CA SER A 172 -4.54 -5.14 2.82
C SER A 172 -5.90 -5.30 3.50
N VAL A 173 -6.08 -6.33 4.34
CA VAL A 173 -7.31 -6.48 5.16
C VAL A 173 -7.44 -5.34 6.17
N TRP A 174 -6.34 -4.96 6.84
CA TRP A 174 -6.33 -3.84 7.78
C TRP A 174 -6.70 -2.52 7.08
N GLU A 175 -6.10 -2.25 5.93
CA GLU A 175 -6.42 -1.06 5.14
C GLU A 175 -7.89 -1.07 4.68
N THR A 176 -8.44 -2.22 4.28
CA THR A 176 -9.88 -2.33 3.99
C THR A 176 -10.72 -2.03 5.23
N GLN A 177 -10.38 -2.58 6.40
CA GLN A 177 -11.09 -2.30 7.66
C GLN A 177 -11.08 -0.80 8.00
N HIS A 178 -9.92 -0.14 7.86
CA HIS A 178 -9.80 1.30 8.06
C HIS A 178 -10.70 2.10 7.14
N VAL A 179 -10.72 1.80 5.84
CA VAL A 179 -11.57 2.53 4.89
C VAL A 179 -13.05 2.28 5.17
N VAL A 180 -13.44 1.06 5.61
CA VAL A 180 -14.83 0.82 6.01
C VAL A 180 -15.18 1.63 7.27
N LEU A 181 -14.29 1.73 8.25
CA LEU A 181 -14.49 2.60 9.41
C LEU A 181 -14.71 4.04 8.97
N TYR A 182 -13.87 4.57 8.07
CA TYR A 182 -14.01 5.94 7.56
C TYR A 182 -15.33 6.16 6.84
N LEU A 183 -15.78 5.20 6.03
CA LEU A 183 -17.09 5.28 5.39
C LEU A 183 -18.23 5.24 6.42
N GLN A 184 -18.16 4.32 7.38
CA GLN A 184 -19.17 4.16 8.43
C GLN A 184 -19.28 5.42 9.29
N VAL A 185 -18.16 5.98 9.74
CA VAL A 185 -18.15 7.20 10.54
C VAL A 185 -18.55 8.42 9.74
N LEU A 186 -18.24 8.50 8.44
CA LEU A 186 -18.77 9.57 7.60
C LEU A 186 -20.30 9.51 7.54
N ILE A 187 -20.88 8.33 7.33
CA ILE A 187 -22.33 8.14 7.30
C ILE A 187 -22.96 8.51 8.65
N ASP A 188 -22.43 7.98 9.75
CA ASP A 188 -22.95 8.26 11.11
C ASP A 188 -22.82 9.74 11.46
N TYR A 189 -21.71 10.37 11.11
CA TYR A 189 -21.48 11.79 11.33
C TYR A 189 -22.54 12.63 10.61
N MET A 190 -22.77 12.36 9.33
CA MET A 190 -23.71 13.14 8.53
C MET A 190 -25.17 12.91 8.94
N LEU A 191 -25.55 11.69 9.35
CA LEU A 191 -26.94 11.34 9.66
C LEU A 191 -27.32 11.58 11.12
N ILE A 192 -26.38 11.45 12.06
CA ILE A 192 -26.67 11.46 13.49
C ILE A 192 -26.08 12.69 14.16
N TYR A 193 -24.76 12.89 14.01
CA TYR A 193 -24.06 13.88 14.83
C TYR A 193 -24.14 15.30 14.28
N LYS A 194 -23.97 15.48 12.97
CA LYS A 194 -24.03 16.80 12.33
C LYS A 194 -25.39 17.50 12.56
N PRO A 195 -26.55 16.84 12.40
CA PRO A 195 -27.83 17.45 12.75
C PRO A 195 -27.92 17.87 14.21
N CYS A 196 -27.30 17.11 15.14
CA CYS A 196 -27.28 17.46 16.56
C CYS A 196 -26.38 18.65 16.86
N MET A 197 -25.29 18.82 16.11
CA MET A 197 -24.43 20.00 16.20
C MET A 197 -25.12 21.27 15.68
N ASP A 198 -25.98 21.12 14.66
CA ASP A 198 -26.66 22.22 13.99
C ASP A 198 -27.98 22.63 14.67
N THR A 199 -28.50 21.78 15.56
CA THR A 199 -29.73 22.08 16.31
C THR A 199 -29.48 23.22 17.29
N ALA A 200 -30.35 24.24 17.29
CA ALA A 200 -30.20 25.42 18.15
C ALA A 200 -30.10 25.05 19.64
N ALA A 201 -29.14 25.69 20.32
CA ALA A 201 -28.74 25.41 21.71
C ALA A 201 -29.89 25.49 22.73
N ASP A 202 -30.97 26.21 22.41
CA ASP A 202 -32.05 26.52 23.34
C ASP A 202 -33.08 25.38 23.51
N SER A 203 -32.98 24.29 22.73
CA SER A 203 -34.04 23.27 22.65
C SER A 203 -33.65 21.85 23.09
N SER A 204 -32.38 21.57 23.40
CA SER A 204 -31.95 20.21 23.71
C SER A 204 -31.13 20.08 25.00
N VAL A 205 -31.48 19.10 25.82
CA VAL A 205 -30.63 18.63 26.93
C VAL A 205 -29.34 18.08 26.30
N PRO A 206 -28.14 18.50 26.78
CA PRO A 206 -26.88 17.98 26.27
C PRO A 206 -26.89 16.45 26.26
N ARG A 207 -26.53 15.85 25.13
CA ARG A 207 -26.44 14.39 25.05
C ARG A 207 -25.31 13.92 25.95
N LYS A 208 -25.58 12.85 26.70
CA LYS A 208 -24.53 12.14 27.43
C LYS A 208 -23.45 11.71 26.43
N ALA A 209 -22.18 11.97 26.75
CA ALA A 209 -21.09 11.55 25.90
C ALA A 209 -21.11 10.03 25.72
N ASP A 210 -20.97 9.58 24.47
CA ASP A 210 -20.80 8.16 24.17
C ASP A 210 -19.35 7.76 24.50
N PRO A 211 -19.12 6.92 25.53
CA PRO A 211 -17.79 6.53 25.96
C PRO A 211 -17.07 5.62 24.94
N GLU A 212 -17.79 5.09 23.95
CA GLU A 212 -17.19 4.26 22.91
C GLU A 212 -16.54 5.09 21.80
N LEU A 213 -16.82 6.40 21.72
CA LEU A 213 -16.22 7.26 20.70
C LEU A 213 -14.81 7.70 21.09
N MET A 214 -13.92 7.77 20.09
CA MET A 214 -12.54 8.23 20.29
C MET A 214 -12.46 9.68 20.78
N GLY A 215 -13.43 10.51 20.38
CA GLY A 215 -13.48 11.93 20.70
C GLY A 215 -12.39 12.75 20.01
N ALA A 216 -12.27 14.02 20.40
CA ALA A 216 -11.21 14.89 19.88
C ALA A 216 -10.63 15.88 20.87
N PHE A 217 -9.39 16.27 20.62
CA PHE A 217 -8.80 17.47 21.20
C PHE A 217 -9.07 18.69 20.33
N THR A 218 -9.45 19.80 20.96
CA THR A 218 -9.61 21.08 20.27
C THR A 218 -9.18 22.25 21.15
N ASN A 219 -8.77 23.34 20.52
CA ASN A 219 -8.64 24.65 21.15
C ASN A 219 -9.72 25.64 20.65
N ASP A 220 -10.59 25.19 19.75
CA ASP A 220 -11.69 25.96 19.20
C ASP A 220 -12.95 25.75 20.06
N ALA A 221 -13.41 26.84 20.65
CA ALA A 221 -14.60 26.89 21.50
C ALA A 221 -15.88 26.47 20.75
N GLN A 222 -16.03 26.81 19.47
CA GLN A 222 -17.21 26.46 18.69
C GLN A 222 -17.28 24.95 18.48
N ILE A 223 -16.15 24.33 18.14
CA ILE A 223 -16.05 22.87 17.97
C ILE A 223 -16.32 22.16 19.30
N ALA A 224 -15.76 22.66 20.41
CA ALA A 224 -16.00 22.09 21.73
C ALA A 224 -17.49 22.10 22.08
N GLN A 225 -18.16 23.24 21.83
CA GLN A 225 -19.60 23.37 22.03
C GLN A 225 -20.41 22.42 21.15
N SER A 226 -20.11 22.36 19.85
CA SER A 226 -20.80 21.44 18.93
C SER A 226 -20.63 19.98 19.36
N PHE A 227 -19.44 19.56 19.78
CA PHE A 227 -19.17 18.19 20.20
C PHE A 227 -19.87 17.84 21.51
N PHE A 228 -19.84 18.79 22.46
CA PHE A 228 -20.58 18.67 23.71
C PHE A 228 -22.08 18.47 23.47
N HIS A 229 -22.70 19.27 22.60
CA HIS A 229 -24.11 19.12 22.24
C HIS A 229 -24.40 17.80 21.54
N ALA A 230 -23.52 17.37 20.64
CA ALA A 230 -23.66 16.12 19.90
C ALA A 230 -23.40 14.85 20.75
N GLY A 231 -22.92 14.99 21.98
CA GLY A 231 -22.54 13.85 22.83
C GLY A 231 -21.24 13.17 22.37
N ILE A 232 -20.36 13.90 21.69
CA ILE A 232 -19.03 13.43 21.31
C ILE A 232 -18.06 13.81 22.43
N PRO A 233 -17.23 12.88 22.95
CA PRO A 233 -16.20 13.20 23.92
C PRO A 233 -15.26 14.28 23.37
N VAL A 234 -15.05 15.35 24.14
CA VAL A 234 -14.16 16.44 23.74
C VAL A 234 -13.22 16.83 24.87
N TRP A 235 -11.96 17.06 24.52
CA TRP A 235 -10.94 17.58 25.43
C TRP A 235 -10.47 18.94 24.92
N ILE A 236 -10.58 19.95 25.76
CA ILE A 236 -10.19 21.32 25.43
C ILE A 236 -8.79 21.57 25.95
N ILE A 237 -7.91 22.08 25.08
CA ILE A 237 -6.54 22.43 25.43
C ILE A 237 -6.45 23.93 25.64
N TRP A 238 -6.11 24.32 26.87
CA TRP A 238 -5.98 25.70 27.30
C TRP A 238 -4.53 26.05 27.60
N HIS A 239 -4.18 27.32 27.40
CA HIS A 239 -2.95 27.88 27.96
C HIS A 239 -3.14 28.16 29.45
N VAL A 240 -2.08 28.06 30.26
CA VAL A 240 -2.19 28.29 31.72
C VAL A 240 -2.78 29.66 32.07
N ASP A 241 -2.47 30.69 31.27
CA ASP A 241 -2.97 32.05 31.48
C ASP A 241 -4.50 32.16 31.36
N GLN A 242 -5.17 31.13 30.80
CA GLN A 242 -6.63 31.08 30.67
C GLN A 242 -7.31 30.47 31.90
N LEU A 243 -6.57 29.85 32.84
CA LEU A 243 -7.15 29.23 34.03
C LEU A 243 -8.11 30.15 34.80
N PRO A 244 -7.84 31.46 34.98
CA PRO A 244 -8.76 32.34 35.69
C PRO A 244 -10.17 32.39 35.10
N ASN A 245 -10.39 31.92 33.87
CA ASN A 245 -11.68 31.92 33.18
C ASN A 245 -12.34 30.54 33.10
N ILE A 246 -11.72 29.50 33.65
CA ILE A 246 -12.18 28.11 33.49
C ILE A 246 -12.64 27.56 34.85
N CYS A 247 -13.82 26.95 34.88
CA CYS A 247 -14.28 26.15 36.01
C CYS A 247 -13.76 24.71 35.85
N ILE A 248 -13.16 24.13 36.90
CA ILE A 248 -12.78 22.71 36.92
C ILE A 248 -13.35 22.12 38.21
N ASP A 249 -14.20 21.10 38.08
CA ASP A 249 -14.89 20.50 39.23
C ASP A 249 -14.07 19.40 39.90
N LYS A 250 -13.26 18.69 39.12
CA LYS A 250 -12.44 17.60 39.63
C LYS A 250 -11.13 17.49 38.86
N THR A 251 -10.05 17.22 39.58
CA THR A 251 -8.77 16.84 38.99
C THR A 251 -8.67 15.33 38.81
N ASP A 252 -8.03 14.90 37.72
CA ASP A 252 -7.79 13.48 37.44
C ASP A 252 -6.44 13.27 36.77
N HIS A 253 -5.98 12.01 36.74
CA HIS A 253 -4.77 11.63 36.04
C HIS A 253 -5.05 11.34 34.57
N PHE A 254 -4.07 11.63 33.72
CA PHE A 254 -4.14 11.25 32.32
C PHE A 254 -4.02 9.73 32.18
N ARG A 255 -4.97 9.11 31.47
CA ARG A 255 -4.85 7.70 31.10
C ARG A 255 -3.65 7.50 30.18
N GLU A 256 -2.83 6.50 30.51
CA GLU A 256 -1.72 6.13 29.65
C GLU A 256 -2.23 5.41 28.39
N PRO A 257 -1.65 5.71 27.20
CA PRO A 257 -2.13 5.14 25.94
C PRO A 257 -2.07 3.61 25.88
N HIS A 258 -1.14 2.98 26.59
CA HIS A 258 -0.98 1.53 26.56
C HIS A 258 -2.20 0.76 27.13
N PHE A 259 -3.05 1.42 27.93
CA PHE A 259 -4.27 0.80 28.48
C PHE A 259 -5.41 0.67 27.48
N PHE A 260 -5.39 1.44 26.39
CA PHE A 260 -6.49 1.49 25.43
C PHE A 260 -6.01 1.44 23.97
N MET A 261 -4.71 1.33 23.74
CA MET A 261 -4.11 1.22 22.41
C MET A 261 -2.94 0.23 22.44
N PRO A 262 -2.89 -0.74 21.50
CA PRO A 262 -1.72 -1.59 21.34
C PRO A 262 -0.55 -0.73 20.82
N LEU A 263 0.42 -0.47 21.70
CA LEU A 263 1.66 0.23 21.34
C LEU A 263 2.78 -0.72 20.91
N ASP A 264 2.50 -2.03 20.88
CA ASP A 264 3.48 -3.04 20.52
C ASP A 264 3.99 -2.80 19.10
N GLN A 265 5.31 -2.94 18.94
CA GLN A 265 5.93 -2.77 17.63
C GLN A 265 5.39 -3.86 16.69
N HIS A 266 4.72 -3.44 15.62
CA HIS A 266 4.22 -4.36 14.61
C HIS A 266 5.37 -5.21 14.05
N ARG A 267 5.13 -6.53 13.90
CA ARG A 267 6.17 -7.48 13.45
C ARG A 267 6.73 -7.12 12.07
N ALA A 268 5.91 -6.54 11.21
CA ALA A 268 6.38 -6.02 9.92
C ALA A 268 7.04 -4.65 10.10
N LYS A 269 8.29 -4.55 9.65
CA LYS A 269 9.06 -3.31 9.59
C LYS A 269 8.50 -2.41 8.50
N PHE A 270 7.56 -1.53 8.85
CA PHE A 270 7.05 -0.52 7.95
C PHE A 270 7.89 0.76 8.04
N CYS A 271 8.11 1.41 6.89
CA CYS A 271 8.62 2.78 6.90
C CYS A 271 7.58 3.69 7.59
N PRO A 272 8.01 4.69 8.38
CA PRO A 272 7.10 5.68 8.92
C PRO A 272 6.28 6.31 7.79
N ILE A 273 4.95 6.15 7.82
CA ILE A 273 4.03 6.66 6.80
C ILE A 273 4.04 8.19 6.77
N PHE A 274 4.11 8.80 7.96
CA PHE A 274 4.17 10.23 8.16
C PHE A 274 5.28 10.58 9.13
N LYS A 275 6.08 11.58 8.77
CA LYS A 275 7.05 12.24 9.66
C LYS A 275 6.69 13.72 9.69
N GLY A 276 6.19 14.20 10.82
CA GLY A 276 5.79 15.59 10.97
C GLY A 276 4.95 15.80 12.21
N HIS A 277 4.40 17.01 12.34
CA HIS A 277 3.59 17.39 13.48
C HIS A 277 2.21 16.69 13.45
N GLY A 278 1.87 15.96 14.52
CA GLY A 278 0.65 15.14 14.62
C GLY A 278 -0.68 15.90 14.61
N LEU A 279 -0.63 17.24 14.73
CA LEU A 279 -1.81 18.13 14.63
C LEU A 279 -2.16 18.53 13.19
N THR A 280 -1.32 18.21 12.21
CA THR A 280 -1.54 18.68 10.83
C THR A 280 -2.42 17.71 10.03
N ALA A 281 -3.30 18.25 9.18
CA ALA A 281 -4.07 17.45 8.21
C ALA A 281 -3.18 16.63 7.27
N LYS A 282 -1.91 17.04 7.08
CA LYS A 282 -0.88 16.34 6.29
C LYS A 282 -0.70 14.87 6.68
N LYS A 283 -0.94 14.49 7.94
CA LYS A 283 -0.85 13.09 8.37
C LYS A 283 -1.93 12.22 7.74
N TYR A 284 -3.16 12.73 7.64
CA TYR A 284 -4.28 11.99 7.08
C TYR A 284 -4.14 11.88 5.55
N TYR A 285 -3.69 12.94 4.88
CA TYR A 285 -3.30 12.85 3.47
C TYR A 285 -2.19 11.81 3.22
N ALA A 286 -1.24 11.68 4.15
CA ALA A 286 -0.20 10.65 4.07
C ALA A 286 -0.78 9.24 4.26
N PHE A 287 -1.75 9.07 5.17
CA PHE A 287 -2.48 7.81 5.36
C PHE A 287 -3.28 7.46 4.11
N ASP A 288 -4.10 8.37 3.59
CA ASP A 288 -4.88 8.17 2.36
C ASP A 288 -3.98 7.80 1.18
N ARG A 289 -2.85 8.52 1.02
CA ARG A 289 -1.85 8.22 -0.02
C ARG A 289 -1.22 6.84 0.19
N PHE A 290 -0.94 6.46 1.43
CA PHE A 290 -0.39 5.14 1.76
C PHE A 290 -1.38 4.03 1.43
N THR A 291 -2.63 4.14 1.87
CA THR A 291 -3.71 3.21 1.51
C THR A 291 -3.88 3.11 0.00
N CYS A 292 -3.93 4.24 -0.71
CA CYS A 292 -4.02 4.29 -2.16
C CYS A 292 -2.80 3.68 -2.87
N SER A 293 -1.63 3.70 -2.23
CA SER A 293 -0.44 3.05 -2.79
C SER A 293 -0.59 1.52 -2.84
N HIS A 294 -1.43 0.94 -1.98
CA HIS A 294 -1.61 -0.50 -1.89
C HIS A 294 -2.55 -1.10 -2.94
N VAL A 295 -3.47 -0.29 -3.47
CA VAL A 295 -4.34 -0.67 -4.61
C VAL A 295 -3.68 -0.40 -5.95
N ARG A 296 -2.70 0.51 -5.99
CA ARG A 296 -1.99 0.85 -7.21
C ARG A 296 -0.84 -0.12 -7.43
N PHE A 297 -0.81 -0.75 -8.61
CA PHE A 297 0.44 -1.27 -9.11
C PHE A 297 1.45 -0.13 -9.19
N LEU A 298 2.69 -0.41 -8.78
CA LEU A 298 3.79 0.51 -9.03
C LEU A 298 3.79 0.86 -10.50
N ASN A 299 3.69 2.16 -10.79
CA ASN A 299 3.84 2.63 -12.15
C ASN A 299 5.30 2.38 -12.56
N VAL A 300 5.52 1.28 -13.28
CA VAL A 300 6.83 0.87 -13.80
C VAL A 300 7.45 1.93 -14.72
N PHE A 301 6.64 2.86 -15.22
CA PHE A 301 7.06 3.97 -16.09
C PHE A 301 7.56 5.20 -15.30
N THR A 302 7.13 5.41 -14.05
CA THR A 302 7.60 6.51 -13.20
C THR A 302 8.88 6.18 -12.43
N TRP A 303 9.54 5.07 -12.75
CA TRP A 303 10.77 4.63 -12.10
C TRP A 303 12.00 5.47 -12.52
N THR A 304 11.81 6.77 -12.67
CA THR A 304 12.76 7.64 -13.37
C THR A 304 13.68 8.44 -12.46
N GLN A 305 13.57 8.39 -11.13
CA GLN A 305 14.28 9.36 -10.27
C GLN A 305 14.80 8.82 -8.92
N SER A 306 15.60 7.75 -8.90
CA SER A 306 16.39 7.43 -7.69
C SER A 306 17.86 7.26 -8.00
N THR A 307 18.45 8.32 -8.54
CA THR A 307 19.83 8.68 -8.22
C THR A 307 19.78 9.68 -7.07
N GLY A 308 19.76 9.16 -5.84
CA GLY A 308 20.01 9.90 -4.60
C GLY A 308 18.79 10.56 -3.96
N SER A 309 18.31 9.99 -2.83
CA SER A 309 17.74 10.71 -1.65
C SER A 309 16.62 9.98 -0.87
N LEU A 310 16.38 8.68 -1.07
CA LEU A 310 15.66 7.89 -0.07
C LEU A 310 16.63 6.91 0.61
N PRO A 311 16.66 6.83 1.96
CA PRO A 311 17.50 5.88 2.67
C PRO A 311 16.93 4.48 2.44
N LEU A 312 17.48 3.77 1.46
CA LEU A 312 17.23 2.37 1.23
C LEU A 312 18.13 1.56 2.18
N ILE A 313 17.53 0.90 3.16
CA ILE A 313 18.23 -0.09 3.99
C ILE A 313 18.26 -1.39 3.17
N ASN A 314 19.32 -1.57 2.39
CA ASN A 314 19.77 -2.91 2.02
C ASN A 314 20.78 -3.37 3.08
N PRO A 315 20.81 -4.65 3.48
CA PRO A 315 21.95 -5.17 4.24
C PRO A 315 23.23 -5.06 3.39
N PRO A 316 24.39 -4.78 4.00
CA PRO A 316 25.64 -4.62 3.26
C PRO A 316 26.03 -5.94 2.60
N ILE A 317 26.17 -5.92 1.27
CA ILE A 317 26.89 -6.96 0.54
C ILE A 317 28.35 -6.93 1.05
N PRO A 318 28.96 -8.06 1.42
CA PRO A 318 30.36 -8.06 1.83
C PRO A 318 31.24 -7.55 0.68
N ALA A 319 32.05 -6.54 0.98
CA ALA A 319 32.98 -5.93 0.04
C ALA A 319 33.92 -7.00 -0.53
N SER A 320 33.87 -7.21 -1.85
CA SER A 320 34.87 -8.02 -2.54
C SER A 320 36.24 -7.36 -2.40
N THR A 321 37.16 -8.14 -1.86
CA THR A 321 38.56 -7.82 -1.63
C THR A 321 39.24 -7.36 -2.91
N LEU A 322 39.95 -6.25 -2.80
CA LEU A 322 40.85 -5.70 -3.80
C LEU A 322 41.83 -6.76 -4.31
N SER A 323 42.07 -6.78 -5.62
CA SER A 323 43.21 -7.46 -6.23
C SER A 323 43.71 -6.65 -7.44
N PRO A 324 45.02 -6.73 -7.76
CA PRO A 324 45.79 -5.55 -8.07
C PRO A 324 45.79 -5.17 -9.55
N ILE A 325 46.01 -3.88 -9.76
CA ILE A 325 46.38 -3.22 -11.01
C ILE A 325 47.58 -3.95 -11.64
N SER A 326 47.36 -4.58 -12.81
CA SER A 326 48.44 -5.02 -13.69
C SER A 326 48.39 -4.22 -14.99
N SER A 327 49.28 -3.24 -15.08
CA SER A 327 49.62 -2.49 -16.29
C SER A 327 50.26 -3.39 -17.34
N ARG A 328 49.68 -3.49 -18.54
CA ARG A 328 50.43 -3.81 -19.75
C ARG A 328 50.09 -2.86 -20.89
N LYS A 329 51.05 -1.97 -21.15
CA LYS A 329 51.24 -1.20 -22.38
C LYS A 329 51.52 -2.14 -23.56
N GLY A 330 50.88 -1.84 -24.69
CA GLY A 330 51.50 -1.87 -26.02
C GLY A 330 51.46 -3.18 -26.81
N ARG A 331 50.73 -3.18 -27.92
CA ARG A 331 51.30 -3.24 -29.29
C ARG A 331 50.25 -2.88 -30.34
N LYS A 332 50.72 -2.10 -31.33
CA LYS A 332 50.01 -1.53 -32.48
C LYS A 332 49.92 -2.51 -33.65
N MET A 333 49.06 -2.14 -34.62
CA MET A 333 48.97 -2.60 -36.03
C MET A 333 48.36 -3.99 -36.24
N SER A 334 47.48 -4.25 -37.21
CA SER A 334 47.40 -3.71 -38.57
C SER A 334 46.04 -4.07 -39.26
N PRO A 335 45.81 -3.89 -40.59
CA PRO A 335 44.77 -2.98 -41.09
C PRO A 335 43.90 -3.60 -42.20
N TYR A 336 42.59 -3.69 -42.02
CA TYR A 336 41.69 -3.77 -43.17
C TYR A 336 40.51 -2.84 -42.96
N SER A 337 40.73 -1.61 -43.39
CA SER A 337 39.69 -0.69 -43.82
C SER A 337 38.99 -1.27 -45.06
N ARG A 338 37.73 -1.71 -44.91
CA ARG A 338 36.78 -1.69 -46.01
C ARG A 338 35.94 -0.42 -45.90
N GLN A 339 36.33 0.56 -46.70
CA GLN A 339 35.38 1.51 -47.28
C GLN A 339 34.41 0.77 -48.19
N SER A 340 33.30 1.46 -48.52
CA SER A 340 32.24 1.09 -49.48
C SER A 340 30.98 0.55 -48.77
N LEU A 341 29.78 1.11 -48.92
CA LEU A 341 29.30 2.16 -49.80
C LEU A 341 28.03 2.74 -49.18
N ASN A 342 27.88 4.03 -49.38
CA ASN A 342 26.64 4.78 -49.29
C ASN A 342 25.49 3.96 -49.91
N ASN A 343 24.42 3.69 -49.16
CA ASN A 343 23.12 3.36 -49.73
C ASN A 343 21.99 3.61 -48.73
N ASN A 344 21.22 4.65 -49.06
CA ASN A 344 19.82 4.85 -48.76
C ASN A 344 19.43 5.05 -47.29
N SER A 345 19.42 6.33 -46.94
CA SER A 345 18.26 6.98 -46.31
C SER A 345 16.95 6.43 -46.88
N SER A 346 16.49 5.33 -46.33
CA SER A 346 15.15 4.80 -46.55
C SER A 346 14.52 4.62 -45.17
N SER A 347 13.65 5.56 -44.84
CA SER A 347 12.49 5.40 -43.95
C SER A 347 12.67 4.34 -42.85
N SER A 348 13.44 4.66 -41.80
CA SER A 348 13.56 3.78 -40.62
C SER A 348 12.35 3.85 -39.68
N SER A 349 11.25 4.46 -40.13
CA SER A 349 9.94 4.43 -39.47
C SER A 349 9.11 3.22 -39.91
N LYS A 350 9.73 2.04 -40.06
CA LYS A 350 8.96 0.79 -40.18
C LYS A 350 8.38 0.42 -38.81
N CYS A 351 7.18 0.95 -38.61
CA CYS A 351 6.06 0.47 -37.81
C CYS A 351 6.37 -0.62 -36.78
N PHE A 352 6.08 -0.30 -35.52
CA PHE A 352 6.03 -1.23 -34.38
C PHE A 352 5.19 -2.49 -34.65
N VAL A 353 4.19 -2.37 -35.53
CA VAL A 353 3.27 -3.43 -35.95
C VAL A 353 3.99 -4.60 -36.65
N ASP A 354 5.09 -4.34 -37.35
CA ASP A 354 5.83 -5.36 -38.12
C ASP A 354 6.77 -6.21 -37.24
N ARG A 355 6.84 -5.93 -35.93
CA ARG A 355 7.75 -6.60 -34.97
C ARG A 355 7.06 -7.53 -33.97
N MET A 356 5.73 -7.61 -33.93
CA MET A 356 5.09 -8.64 -33.12
C MET A 356 5.15 -9.97 -33.89
N PRO A 357 5.92 -10.97 -33.43
CA PRO A 357 5.99 -12.24 -34.13
C PRO A 357 4.60 -12.87 -34.18
N ALA A 358 4.08 -13.11 -35.38
CA ALA A 358 2.89 -13.92 -35.56
C ALA A 358 3.20 -15.33 -35.04
N HIS A 359 2.58 -15.71 -33.91
CA HIS A 359 2.74 -17.02 -33.31
C HIS A 359 1.39 -17.51 -32.82
N SER A 360 1.10 -18.80 -33.02
CA SER A 360 -0.10 -19.48 -32.53
C SER A 360 -0.38 -19.35 -31.03
N PHE A 361 0.64 -19.05 -30.20
CA PHE A 361 0.52 -18.86 -28.76
C PHE A 361 0.29 -17.39 -28.35
N LEU A 362 0.36 -16.47 -29.30
CA LEU A 362 0.05 -15.05 -29.07
C LEU A 362 -1.30 -14.73 -29.68
N PRO A 363 -2.10 -13.88 -29.03
CA PRO A 363 -3.34 -13.42 -29.62
C PRO A 363 -3.04 -12.62 -30.89
N PRO A 364 -3.97 -12.62 -31.86
CA PRO A 364 -3.87 -11.68 -32.96
C PRO A 364 -3.82 -10.26 -32.42
N VAL A 365 -3.02 -9.41 -33.06
CA VAL A 365 -2.96 -7.98 -32.74
C VAL A 365 -4.37 -7.40 -32.95
N VAL A 366 -4.90 -6.72 -31.92
CA VAL A 366 -6.21 -6.07 -32.02
C VAL A 366 -6.12 -4.99 -33.11
N ALA A 367 -6.99 -5.05 -34.12
CA ALA A 367 -6.86 -4.25 -35.34
C ALA A 367 -6.75 -2.74 -35.07
N VAL A 368 -7.54 -2.20 -34.13
CA VAL A 368 -7.49 -0.77 -33.76
C VAL A 368 -6.12 -0.37 -33.17
N TRP A 369 -5.48 -1.28 -32.43
CA TRP A 369 -4.13 -1.05 -31.89
C TRP A 369 -3.06 -1.15 -32.96
N GLY A 370 -3.18 -2.13 -33.86
CA GLY A 370 -2.32 -2.20 -35.04
C GLY A 370 -2.38 -0.91 -35.85
N HIS A 371 -3.59 -0.39 -36.07
CA HIS A 371 -3.78 0.88 -36.76
C HIS A 371 -3.17 2.06 -35.99
N GLY A 372 -3.48 2.23 -34.70
CA GLY A 372 -2.93 3.30 -33.87
C GLY A 372 -1.39 3.26 -33.75
N LEU A 373 -0.80 2.08 -33.62
CA LEU A 373 0.65 1.87 -33.60
C LEU A 373 1.30 2.12 -34.95
N SER A 374 0.56 1.95 -36.05
CA SER A 374 1.04 2.25 -37.40
C SER A 374 1.00 3.75 -37.74
N THR A 375 0.07 4.48 -37.13
CA THR A 375 -0.10 5.94 -37.33
C THR A 375 0.73 6.77 -36.35
N LEU A 376 1.24 6.15 -35.27
CA LEU A 376 2.16 6.77 -34.33
C LEU A 376 3.47 7.19 -35.02
N VAL A 377 3.62 8.50 -35.25
CA VAL A 377 4.89 9.10 -35.66
C VAL A 377 5.79 9.18 -34.43
N PHE A 378 6.86 8.38 -34.42
CA PHE A 378 7.87 8.44 -33.37
C PHE A 378 8.65 9.75 -33.42
N ASP A 379 8.13 10.77 -32.74
CA ASP A 379 8.84 12.01 -32.49
C ASP A 379 9.78 11.83 -31.28
N LYS A 380 11.06 11.62 -31.57
CA LYS A 380 12.11 11.47 -30.54
C LYS A 380 12.19 12.66 -29.59
N SER A 381 11.74 13.85 -30.01
CA SER A 381 11.75 15.05 -29.17
C SER A 381 10.65 15.06 -28.12
N ARG A 382 9.60 14.25 -28.30
CA ARG A 382 8.46 14.12 -27.36
C ARG A 382 8.62 12.95 -26.38
N CYS A 383 9.67 12.15 -26.49
CA CYS A 383 9.89 11.01 -25.61
C CYS A 383 10.42 11.48 -24.24
N ILE A 384 9.84 10.98 -23.14
CA ILE A 384 10.33 11.24 -21.77
C ILE A 384 11.69 10.55 -21.56
N GLY A 385 12.78 11.32 -21.61
CA GLY A 385 14.15 10.87 -21.33
C GLY A 385 15.18 11.46 -22.29
N SER A 386 16.46 11.46 -21.92
CA SER A 386 17.52 11.92 -22.82
C SER A 386 17.52 11.08 -24.10
N VAL A 387 17.48 11.74 -25.26
CA VAL A 387 17.60 11.10 -26.58
C VAL A 387 18.84 10.18 -26.57
N GLY A 388 18.62 8.87 -26.67
CA GLY A 388 19.68 7.85 -26.60
C GLY A 388 19.77 7.04 -25.30
N ALA A 389 18.88 7.25 -24.33
CA ALA A 389 18.79 6.39 -23.16
C ALA A 389 18.48 4.95 -23.57
N LYS A 390 19.29 3.99 -23.09
CA LYS A 390 19.05 2.56 -23.34
C LYS A 390 17.69 2.16 -22.74
N PRO A 391 16.92 1.25 -23.39
CA PRO A 391 15.69 0.73 -22.82
C PRO A 391 15.97 0.17 -21.42
N ARG A 392 15.17 0.59 -20.44
CA ARG A 392 15.41 0.36 -19.00
C ARG A 392 15.17 -1.08 -18.55
N GLY A 393 14.75 -1.94 -19.47
CA GLY A 393 14.35 -3.32 -19.20
C GLY A 393 12.84 -3.48 -19.06
N TYR A 394 12.44 -4.66 -18.61
CA TYR A 394 11.07 -5.09 -18.46
C TYR A 394 10.87 -5.63 -17.04
N ALA A 395 9.69 -5.38 -16.46
CA ALA A 395 9.32 -5.88 -15.14
C ALA A 395 8.80 -7.33 -15.20
N LEU A 396 8.32 -7.77 -16.37
CA LEU A 396 7.88 -9.12 -16.72
C LEU A 396 8.49 -9.50 -18.07
N PRO A 397 8.60 -10.80 -18.42
CA PRO A 397 9.21 -11.20 -19.69
C PRO A 397 8.34 -10.71 -20.86
N PRO A 398 8.91 -9.98 -21.83
CA PRO A 398 8.15 -9.63 -23.03
C PRO A 398 7.79 -10.90 -23.82
N PRO A 399 6.72 -10.93 -24.63
CA PRO A 399 6.18 -12.16 -25.21
C PRO A 399 7.19 -12.82 -26.17
N SER A 400 8.00 -12.00 -26.83
CA SER A 400 9.11 -12.46 -27.66
C SER A 400 10.09 -13.34 -26.89
N CYS A 401 10.28 -13.15 -25.58
CA CYS A 401 11.12 -14.05 -24.79
C CYS A 401 10.61 -15.48 -24.82
N LEU A 402 9.30 -15.69 -24.83
CA LEU A 402 8.68 -17.01 -24.79
C LEU A 402 8.49 -17.62 -26.19
N THR A 403 8.43 -16.79 -27.24
CA THR A 403 8.09 -17.23 -28.61
C THR A 403 9.22 -17.18 -29.63
N THR A 404 10.41 -16.70 -29.27
CA THR A 404 11.55 -16.63 -30.23
C THR A 404 12.12 -18.01 -30.58
N ALA A 405 11.88 -19.05 -29.77
CA ALA A 405 12.43 -20.38 -30.01
C ALA A 405 11.73 -21.07 -31.18
N LYS A 406 12.49 -21.60 -32.15
CA LYS A 406 11.92 -22.37 -33.28
C LYS A 406 11.41 -23.76 -32.87
N ASN A 407 11.93 -24.31 -31.77
CA ASN A 407 11.58 -25.64 -31.28
C ASN A 407 10.31 -25.55 -30.39
N PRO A 408 9.19 -26.18 -30.78
CA PRO A 408 7.95 -26.18 -29.99
C PRO A 408 8.13 -26.73 -28.57
N HIS A 409 8.96 -27.75 -28.39
CA HIS A 409 9.24 -28.33 -27.07
C HIS A 409 9.95 -27.32 -26.15
N LYS A 410 10.90 -26.55 -26.71
CA LYS A 410 11.58 -25.47 -25.97
C LYS A 410 10.60 -24.37 -25.56
N ILE A 411 9.68 -23.99 -26.46
CA ILE A 411 8.64 -23.00 -26.16
C ILE A 411 7.77 -23.48 -24.98
N GLN A 412 7.32 -24.73 -25.01
CA GLN A 412 6.53 -25.32 -23.92
C GLN A 412 7.28 -25.31 -22.58
N MET A 413 8.58 -25.67 -22.58
CA MET A 413 9.41 -25.62 -21.36
C MET A 413 9.55 -24.21 -20.80
N MET A 414 9.73 -23.21 -21.66
CA MET A 414 9.81 -21.80 -21.25
C MET A 414 8.48 -21.31 -20.68
N PHE A 415 7.35 -21.74 -21.25
CA PHE A 415 6.02 -21.43 -20.70
C PHE A 415 5.77 -22.11 -19.36
N LYS A 416 6.09 -23.41 -19.23
CA LYS A 416 6.01 -24.13 -17.95
C LYS A 416 6.82 -23.43 -16.88
N PHE A 417 8.06 -23.03 -17.18
CA PHE A 417 8.89 -22.31 -16.23
C PHE A 417 8.31 -20.95 -15.87
N TRP A 418 7.86 -20.16 -16.85
CA TRP A 418 7.21 -18.89 -16.55
C TRP A 418 6.01 -19.08 -15.63
N LEU A 419 5.15 -20.08 -15.87
CA LEU A 419 4.00 -20.35 -15.01
C LEU A 419 4.42 -20.65 -13.56
N ARG A 420 5.55 -21.33 -13.35
CA ARG A 420 6.09 -21.57 -12.01
C ARG A 420 6.57 -20.30 -11.29
N ILE A 421 6.99 -19.29 -12.04
CA ILE A 421 7.52 -18.03 -11.48
C ILE A 421 6.57 -16.84 -11.64
N CYS A 422 5.41 -16.99 -12.30
CA CYS A 422 4.55 -15.85 -12.63
C CYS A 422 3.89 -15.27 -11.38
N VAL A 423 3.38 -16.13 -10.50
CA VAL A 423 2.75 -15.75 -9.22
C VAL A 423 3.68 -14.90 -8.36
N PRO A 424 4.92 -15.32 -8.04
CA PRO A 424 5.82 -14.49 -7.25
C PRO A 424 6.26 -13.23 -8.01
N MET A 425 6.32 -13.23 -9.35
CA MET A 425 6.59 -12.00 -10.12
C MET A 425 5.40 -11.03 -10.11
N ILE A 426 4.16 -11.51 -10.10
CA ILE A 426 2.97 -10.65 -9.98
C ILE A 426 2.88 -10.09 -8.56
N ALA A 427 3.00 -10.96 -7.55
CA ALA A 427 3.12 -10.56 -6.15
C ALA A 427 4.24 -9.53 -5.98
N ARG A 428 5.30 -9.69 -6.79
CA ARG A 428 6.39 -8.73 -6.87
C ARG A 428 5.84 -7.34 -7.23
N LEU A 429 5.17 -7.18 -8.35
CA LEU A 429 4.67 -5.88 -8.80
C LEU A 429 3.60 -5.25 -7.88
N SER A 430 2.89 -6.07 -7.10
CA SER A 430 1.82 -5.62 -6.19
C SER A 430 2.32 -5.06 -4.86
N SER A 431 3.61 -5.13 -4.55
CA SER A 431 4.15 -4.59 -3.30
C SER A 431 4.76 -3.22 -3.51
N THR A 432 4.35 -2.27 -2.68
CA THR A 432 4.96 -0.93 -2.61
C THR A 432 6.24 -0.88 -1.78
N PHE A 433 6.61 -1.98 -1.11
CA PHE A 433 7.77 -2.03 -0.20
C PHE A 433 9.11 -2.17 -0.91
N TYR A 434 9.12 -2.52 -2.19
CA TYR A 434 10.35 -2.60 -2.97
C TYR A 434 10.11 -2.10 -4.37
N THR A 435 11.19 -1.64 -5.00
CA THR A 435 11.18 -1.30 -6.40
C THR A 435 11.74 -2.50 -7.18
N PRO A 436 10.93 -3.19 -8.00
CA PRO A 436 11.27 -4.52 -8.54
C PRO A 436 12.24 -4.48 -9.72
N ALA A 437 13.55 -4.64 -9.49
CA ALA A 437 14.60 -4.39 -10.49
C ALA A 437 14.24 -4.88 -11.91
N LEU A 438 14.33 -3.98 -12.89
CA LEU A 438 14.00 -4.25 -14.29
C LEU A 438 15.10 -5.09 -14.95
N MET A 439 14.72 -5.98 -15.85
CA MET A 439 15.67 -6.82 -16.59
C MET A 439 15.58 -6.57 -18.09
N ASP A 440 16.71 -6.55 -18.77
CA ASP A 440 16.71 -6.49 -20.23
C ASP A 440 16.14 -7.78 -20.85
N GLN A 441 15.77 -7.71 -22.13
CA GLN A 441 15.16 -8.83 -22.85
C GLN A 441 16.03 -10.10 -22.86
N ASN A 442 17.36 -9.98 -22.93
CA ASN A 442 18.24 -11.15 -22.96
C ASN A 442 18.35 -11.80 -21.58
N SER A 443 18.35 -10.99 -20.52
CA SER A 443 18.27 -11.47 -19.15
C SER A 443 16.95 -12.22 -18.91
N TRP A 444 15.81 -11.69 -19.37
CA TRP A 444 14.53 -12.42 -19.32
C TRP A 444 14.57 -13.72 -20.10
N LYS A 445 15.08 -13.72 -21.35
CA LYS A 445 15.25 -14.94 -22.16
C LYS A 445 16.09 -15.99 -21.44
N THR A 446 17.14 -15.56 -20.75
CA THR A 446 18.01 -16.45 -19.98
C THR A 446 17.27 -17.05 -18.78
N LEU A 447 16.53 -16.21 -18.03
CA LEU A 447 15.69 -16.63 -16.90
C LEU A 447 14.65 -17.67 -17.32
N VAL A 448 13.83 -17.36 -18.33
CA VAL A 448 12.77 -18.29 -18.75
C VAL A 448 13.30 -19.56 -19.42
N SER A 449 14.56 -19.57 -19.84
CA SER A 449 15.23 -20.76 -20.38
C SER A 449 15.98 -21.59 -19.31
N LEU A 450 15.93 -21.22 -18.03
CA LEU A 450 16.71 -21.84 -16.95
C LEU A 450 16.55 -23.36 -16.89
N ASN A 451 15.31 -23.87 -16.84
CA ASN A 451 15.06 -25.31 -16.78
C ASN A 451 15.56 -26.06 -18.03
N TYR A 452 15.46 -25.44 -19.20
CA TYR A 452 15.99 -26.00 -20.45
C TYR A 452 17.53 -26.06 -20.43
N LEU A 453 18.17 -25.03 -19.87
CA LEU A 453 19.63 -24.97 -19.74
C LEU A 453 20.17 -25.93 -18.68
N GLY A 454 19.44 -26.14 -17.58
CA GLY A 454 19.82 -27.08 -16.52
C GLY A 454 19.81 -28.55 -16.97
N MET A 455 18.85 -28.94 -17.81
CA MET A 455 18.83 -30.26 -18.44
C MET A 455 19.99 -30.45 -19.46
N ALA A 456 20.41 -29.37 -20.11
CA ALA A 456 21.53 -29.39 -21.06
C ALA A 456 22.92 -29.36 -20.37
N SER A 457 23.00 -28.90 -19.11
CA SER A 457 24.26 -28.65 -18.40
C SER A 457 24.67 -29.73 -17.41
N GLN A 458 23.95 -30.86 -17.29
CA GLN A 458 24.40 -31.99 -16.45
C GLN A 458 25.78 -32.55 -16.89
N GLN A 459 26.34 -32.05 -18.00
CA GLN A 459 27.61 -32.48 -18.57
C GLN A 459 28.70 -31.39 -18.58
N GLU A 460 28.48 -30.16 -18.07
CA GLU A 460 29.44 -29.05 -18.19
C GLU A 460 29.87 -28.43 -16.85
N SER A 461 31.17 -28.14 -16.72
CA SER A 461 31.83 -27.59 -15.53
C SER A 461 31.23 -26.28 -15.01
N SER A 462 31.37 -26.03 -13.69
CA SER A 462 30.84 -24.87 -12.97
C SER A 462 31.34 -23.49 -13.43
N ASP A 463 32.31 -23.43 -14.34
CA ASP A 463 32.97 -22.18 -14.74
C ASP A 463 32.43 -21.54 -16.03
N THR A 464 31.39 -22.14 -16.63
CA THR A 464 30.82 -21.62 -17.87
C THR A 464 30.08 -20.28 -17.67
N LYS A 465 30.08 -19.42 -18.71
CA LYS A 465 29.29 -18.17 -18.73
C LYS A 465 27.79 -18.41 -18.52
N ALA A 466 27.31 -19.60 -18.86
CA ALA A 466 25.93 -20.02 -18.63
C ALA A 466 25.67 -20.19 -17.12
N ALA A 467 26.49 -20.96 -16.40
CA ALA A 467 26.38 -21.14 -14.95
C ALA A 467 26.39 -19.79 -14.19
N LYS A 468 27.33 -18.89 -14.52
CA LYS A 468 27.40 -17.55 -13.91
C LYS A 468 26.16 -16.68 -14.17
N ARG A 469 25.48 -16.85 -15.33
CA ARG A 469 24.20 -16.18 -15.59
C ARG A 469 23.06 -16.79 -14.80
N GLN A 470 23.08 -18.10 -14.58
CA GLN A 470 22.10 -18.77 -13.73
C GLN A 470 22.23 -18.31 -12.28
N ASP A 471 23.45 -18.22 -11.75
CA ASP A 471 23.68 -17.78 -10.36
C ASP A 471 23.24 -16.33 -10.14
N LYS A 472 23.55 -15.42 -11.09
CA LYS A 472 23.02 -14.05 -11.06
C LYS A 472 21.51 -14.00 -11.09
N MET A 473 20.88 -14.93 -11.79
CA MET A 473 19.42 -14.99 -11.85
C MET A 473 18.82 -15.56 -10.57
N ARG A 474 19.46 -16.57 -9.97
CA ARG A 474 19.12 -17.07 -8.64
C ARG A 474 19.29 -15.98 -7.58
N GLU A 475 20.33 -15.18 -7.67
CA GLU A 475 20.60 -14.04 -6.80
C GLU A 475 19.56 -12.93 -6.98
N PHE A 476 19.21 -12.58 -8.22
CA PHE A 476 18.13 -11.62 -8.50
C PHE A 476 16.80 -12.05 -7.89
N LEU A 477 16.50 -13.33 -8.02
CA LEU A 477 15.33 -13.92 -7.39
C LEU A 477 15.46 -13.82 -5.88
N LYS A 478 16.58 -14.24 -5.27
CA LYS A 478 16.91 -14.16 -3.83
C LYS A 478 16.85 -12.74 -3.25
N GLY A 479 17.20 -11.71 -4.00
CA GLY A 479 17.09 -10.31 -3.57
C GLY A 479 15.64 -9.83 -3.40
N CYS A 480 14.66 -10.58 -3.93
CA CYS A 480 13.24 -10.34 -3.72
C CYS A 480 12.69 -11.08 -2.47
N CYS A 481 13.54 -11.82 -1.74
CA CYS A 481 13.18 -13.02 -0.97
C CYS A 481 13.29 -12.92 0.58
N ASP A 482 13.07 -11.78 1.22
CA ASP A 482 12.83 -11.83 2.68
C ASP A 482 11.47 -12.52 2.99
N LYS A 483 10.56 -12.63 2.01
CA LYS A 483 9.20 -13.20 2.17
C LYS A 483 8.79 -14.26 1.15
N ILE A 484 9.56 -14.43 0.07
CA ILE A 484 9.26 -15.38 -1.00
C ILE A 484 10.44 -16.35 -1.05
N GLU A 485 10.26 -17.61 -0.66
CA GLU A 485 11.34 -18.61 -0.70
C GLU A 485 11.37 -19.26 -2.07
N MET A 486 12.55 -19.36 -2.68
CA MET A 486 12.73 -20.12 -3.92
C MET A 486 13.38 -21.46 -3.64
N ASP A 487 12.67 -22.52 -4.00
CA ASP A 487 13.12 -23.91 -3.95
C ASP A 487 13.38 -24.37 -5.38
N LEU A 488 14.57 -24.04 -5.89
CA LEU A 488 15.05 -24.46 -7.23
C LEU A 488 15.55 -25.92 -7.21
N GLY A 489 14.73 -26.82 -6.68
CA GLY A 489 15.03 -28.25 -6.64
C GLY A 489 15.04 -28.85 -8.05
N THR A 490 15.94 -29.81 -8.29
CA THR A 490 16.04 -30.61 -9.51
C THR A 490 14.88 -31.59 -9.73
N ALA A 491 13.92 -31.65 -8.82
CA ALA A 491 12.77 -32.55 -8.95
C ALA A 491 11.86 -32.09 -10.10
N GLU A 492 11.63 -32.99 -11.06
CA GLU A 492 10.62 -32.82 -12.11
C GLU A 492 9.22 -32.69 -11.48
N LYS A 493 8.86 -31.48 -11.04
CA LYS A 493 7.47 -31.16 -10.70
C LYS A 493 6.70 -31.02 -12.01
N GLU A 494 6.27 -32.14 -12.57
CA GLU A 494 5.57 -32.19 -13.87
C GLU A 494 4.24 -31.42 -13.87
N SER A 495 3.62 -31.28 -12.69
CA SER A 495 2.31 -30.65 -12.53
C SER A 495 2.43 -29.12 -12.45
N VAL A 496 2.43 -28.44 -13.59
CA VAL A 496 2.20 -26.99 -13.68
C VAL A 496 0.73 -26.75 -13.98
N PHE A 497 0.10 -25.80 -13.30
CA PHE A 497 -1.32 -25.48 -13.51
C PHE A 497 -1.50 -24.09 -14.12
N TRP A 498 -2.56 -23.93 -14.92
CA TRP A 498 -3.07 -22.64 -15.37
C TRP A 498 -4.56 -22.58 -15.09
N ARG A 499 -4.98 -21.64 -14.23
CA ARG A 499 -6.39 -21.49 -13.81
C ARG A 499 -7.01 -22.80 -13.30
N GLY A 500 -6.25 -23.56 -12.52
CA GLY A 500 -6.69 -24.84 -11.95
C GLY A 500 -6.66 -26.02 -12.91
N LYS A 501 -6.31 -25.84 -14.19
CA LYS A 501 -6.12 -26.93 -15.16
C LYS A 501 -4.64 -27.33 -15.27
N PRO A 502 -4.30 -28.63 -15.29
CA PRO A 502 -2.95 -29.08 -15.60
C PRO A 502 -2.47 -28.58 -16.96
N PHE A 503 -1.19 -28.24 -17.08
CA PHE A 503 -0.60 -27.73 -18.33
C PHE A 503 -0.75 -28.71 -19.50
N ALA A 504 -0.67 -30.01 -19.21
CA ALA A 504 -0.85 -31.07 -20.21
C ALA A 504 -2.27 -31.13 -20.79
N GLU A 505 -3.26 -30.59 -20.08
CA GLU A 505 -4.67 -30.59 -20.45
C GLU A 505 -5.14 -29.26 -21.08
N LEU A 506 -4.22 -28.32 -21.29
CA LEU A 506 -4.57 -27.02 -21.86
C LEU A 506 -4.94 -27.13 -23.34
N THR A 507 -6.13 -26.64 -23.66
CA THR A 507 -6.62 -26.58 -25.05
C THR A 507 -5.93 -25.45 -25.82
N ALA A 508 -6.09 -25.43 -27.15
CA ALA A 508 -5.64 -24.30 -27.97
C ALA A 508 -6.27 -22.95 -27.52
N ALA A 509 -7.53 -22.98 -27.04
CA ALA A 509 -8.20 -21.80 -26.51
C ALA A 509 -7.58 -21.33 -25.18
N ASP A 510 -7.22 -22.26 -24.29
CA ASP A 510 -6.54 -21.95 -23.02
C ASP A 510 -5.16 -21.31 -23.30
N HIS A 511 -4.43 -21.83 -24.28
CA HIS A 511 -3.17 -21.25 -24.76
C HIS A 511 -3.32 -19.83 -25.34
N GLN A 512 -4.40 -19.56 -26.09
CA GLN A 512 -4.70 -18.22 -26.62
C GLN A 512 -5.10 -17.24 -25.51
N LEU A 513 -5.93 -17.66 -24.55
CA LEU A 513 -6.31 -16.85 -23.38
C LEU A 513 -5.08 -16.49 -22.53
N TYR A 514 -4.17 -17.43 -22.38
CA TYR A 514 -2.88 -17.20 -21.74
C TYR A 514 -2.02 -16.19 -22.55
N GLY A 515 -1.96 -16.33 -23.87
CA GLY A 515 -1.32 -15.35 -24.75
C GLY A 515 -1.89 -13.95 -24.59
N ARG A 516 -3.21 -13.82 -24.40
CA ARG A 516 -3.88 -12.54 -24.10
C ARG A 516 -3.43 -11.95 -22.77
N PHE A 517 -3.33 -12.76 -21.73
CA PHE A 517 -2.81 -12.34 -20.43
C PHE A 517 -1.36 -11.82 -20.53
N GLN A 518 -0.49 -12.51 -21.28
CA GLN A 518 0.88 -12.05 -21.54
C GLN A 518 0.94 -10.77 -22.38
N SER A 519 0.10 -10.67 -23.41
CA SER A 519 0.02 -9.48 -24.26
C SER A 519 -0.44 -8.26 -23.45
N TRP A 520 -1.44 -8.42 -22.59
CA TRP A 520 -1.89 -7.38 -21.64
C TRP A 520 -0.79 -6.94 -20.67
N ASN A 521 -0.07 -7.89 -20.07
CA ASN A 521 1.08 -7.58 -19.20
C ASN A 521 2.22 -6.87 -19.94
N SER A 522 2.38 -7.18 -21.23
CA SER A 522 3.38 -6.54 -22.09
C SER A 522 2.98 -5.14 -22.51
N ILE A 523 1.69 -4.87 -22.71
CA ILE A 523 1.16 -3.52 -22.95
C ILE A 523 1.41 -2.62 -21.73
N TRP A 524 1.23 -3.15 -20.52
CA TRP A 524 1.66 -2.49 -19.27
C TRP A 524 3.17 -2.35 -19.09
N SER A 525 3.99 -2.93 -19.97
CA SER A 525 5.44 -2.69 -20.03
C SER A 525 5.87 -1.80 -21.21
N LEU A 526 4.96 -1.52 -22.16
CA LEU A 526 5.26 -0.89 -23.45
C LEU A 526 4.87 0.59 -23.55
N GLN A 527 4.12 1.16 -22.60
CA GLN A 527 3.95 2.63 -22.53
C GLN A 527 5.25 3.39 -22.17
N SER A 528 6.42 2.76 -22.23
CA SER A 528 7.73 3.38 -22.01
C SER A 528 8.20 4.30 -23.16
N TRP A 529 7.34 4.63 -24.13
CA TRP A 529 7.71 5.45 -25.30
C TRP A 529 6.68 6.52 -25.68
N THR A 530 5.52 6.59 -25.03
CA THR A 530 4.47 7.55 -25.39
C THR A 530 3.63 7.90 -24.17
N ILE A 531 4.00 8.99 -23.50
CA ILE A 531 3.18 10.20 -23.24
C ILE A 531 4.16 11.37 -23.35
#